data_AF-A0A3D1VPU5-F1
#
_entry.id   AF-A0A3D1VPU5-F1
#
_cell.length_a   1.000
_cell.length_b   1.000
_cell.length_c   1.000
_cell.angle_alpha   90.00
_cell.angle_beta   90.00
_cell.angle_gamma   90.00
#
_symmetry.space_group_name_H-M   'P 1'
#
loop_
_entity.id
_entity.type
_entity.pdbx_description
1 polymer ?
#
loop_
_entity_poly.entity_id
_entity_poly.type
_entity_poly.pdbx_seq_one_letter_code
_entity_poly.pdbx_strand_id
1 'polypeptide(L)'
;MLTLPIQQALTFDDVLLIPGYSETHPNNIDLTTRLTKNIKLSIPLVSAAMDTVTESRLAIAIAQMGGVGVIHKNLSIESQCLEVKKVKDQKILSDLGRELNALNFDYQGRLRVGAALGVSPELMERAKSLISSEVDFFCLDSSHGHSLGVIQSIKDLKEKFPSVPLIAGNVATYEGAKALIDAGADCIKIGIGPGSICTTRVVTGAGMPQLTAIAEASKACREKQIPCIADGGIKCSGDISKAIAAGANSVMLGGLFAGTEESPGDAITFEGRTYKSYRGMGSLAAMKAGSKDRYFQENVEINKLVPEGIEGQVPFKGKLNDVVTQLIGGLRAGMGLSGSANIEDFISCSRFVQITNAGLRESHAHDVIMAKEPTNYGNN
;
A
#
# COMPACT_ATOMS: atom_id res chain seq x y z
N MET A 1 -13.00 27.88 2.03
CA MET A 1 -12.71 28.69 3.23
C MET A 1 -11.60 27.98 4.00
N LEU A 2 -10.60 28.70 4.52
CA LEU A 2 -9.77 28.15 5.58
C LEU A 2 -10.70 27.87 6.77
N THR A 3 -10.87 26.61 7.15
CA THR A 3 -11.47 26.28 8.45
C THR A 3 -10.47 26.72 9.50
N LEU A 4 -10.72 27.88 10.10
CA LEU A 4 -9.94 28.38 11.23
C LEU A 4 -10.56 27.88 12.54
N PRO A 5 -9.74 27.44 13.51
CA PRO A 5 -8.29 27.32 13.43
C PRO A 5 -7.84 26.21 12.46
N ILE A 6 -6.67 26.38 11.82
CA ILE A 6 -6.07 25.34 10.98
C ILE A 6 -5.96 24.08 11.82
N GLN A 7 -6.62 23.00 11.38
CA GLN A 7 -6.63 21.74 12.10
C GLN A 7 -5.21 21.17 12.17
N GLN A 8 -4.78 20.82 13.38
CA GLN A 8 -3.55 20.06 13.58
C GLN A 8 -3.71 18.66 12.99
N ALA A 9 -2.72 18.23 12.23
CA ALA A 9 -2.67 16.91 11.63
C ALA A 9 -1.36 16.19 12.01
N LEU A 10 -1.47 14.91 12.29
CA LEU A 10 -0.44 14.04 12.84
C LEU A 10 -0.04 12.95 11.85
N THR A 11 1.23 12.55 11.91
CA THR A 11 1.80 11.38 11.24
C THR A 11 2.16 10.29 12.25
N PHE A 12 2.74 9.18 11.78
CA PHE A 12 3.03 8.02 12.63
C PHE A 12 3.98 8.33 13.79
N ASP A 13 4.99 9.18 13.57
CA ASP A 13 6.01 9.51 14.57
C ASP A 13 5.50 10.47 15.66
N ASP A 14 4.32 11.07 15.48
CA ASP A 14 3.70 11.98 16.45
C ASP A 14 2.91 11.24 17.54
N VAL A 15 2.72 9.91 17.41
CA VAL A 15 1.86 9.13 18.32
C VAL A 15 2.47 7.78 18.71
N LEU A 16 2.02 7.26 19.85
CA LEU A 16 2.20 5.88 20.27
C LEU A 16 0.84 5.22 20.57
N LEU A 17 0.78 3.90 20.41
CA LEU A 17 -0.36 3.11 20.89
C LEU A 17 -0.30 3.00 22.41
N ILE A 18 -1.45 3.20 23.07
CA ILE A 18 -1.58 2.99 24.51
C ILE A 18 -1.81 1.50 24.76
N PRO A 19 -1.00 0.84 25.61
CA PRO A 19 -1.24 -0.56 26.00
C PRO A 19 -2.62 -0.76 26.61
N GLY A 20 -3.23 -1.91 26.34
CA GLY A 20 -4.53 -2.33 26.83
C GLY A 20 -4.47 -3.64 27.61
N TYR A 21 -5.56 -3.98 28.30
CA TYR A 21 -5.73 -5.32 28.87
C TYR A 21 -5.80 -6.36 27.75
N SER A 22 -5.06 -7.46 27.88
CA SER A 22 -4.97 -8.50 26.84
C SER A 22 -5.08 -9.89 27.42
N GLU A 23 -6.01 -10.68 26.88
CA GLU A 23 -6.15 -12.12 27.15
C GLU A 23 -5.59 -12.98 25.99
N THR A 24 -5.15 -12.34 24.90
CA THR A 24 -4.75 -13.03 23.68
C THR A 24 -3.23 -13.04 23.52
N HIS A 25 -2.65 -14.23 23.36
CA HIS A 25 -1.25 -14.38 23.01
C HIS A 25 -1.00 -13.92 21.55
N PRO A 26 0.09 -13.20 21.23
CA PRO A 26 0.36 -12.70 19.86
C PRO A 26 0.25 -13.74 18.72
N ASN A 27 0.60 -14.99 19.00
CA ASN A 27 0.50 -16.09 18.02
C ASN A 27 -0.96 -16.49 17.68
N ASN A 28 -1.92 -16.16 18.55
CA ASN A 28 -3.33 -16.53 18.39
C ASN A 28 -4.16 -15.42 17.73
N ILE A 29 -3.56 -14.26 17.44
CA ILE A 29 -4.24 -13.12 16.85
C ILE A 29 -4.66 -13.44 15.40
N ASP A 30 -5.88 -13.08 15.02
CA ASP A 30 -6.34 -13.20 13.64
C ASP A 30 -5.98 -11.95 12.84
N LEU A 31 -5.22 -12.12 11.76
CA LEU A 31 -4.81 -11.04 10.87
C LEU A 31 -5.67 -10.94 9.61
N THR A 32 -6.66 -11.82 9.48
CA THR A 32 -7.57 -11.83 8.36
C THR A 32 -8.28 -10.49 8.27
N THR A 33 -8.29 -9.90 7.08
CA THR A 33 -8.90 -8.59 6.83
C THR A 33 -9.64 -8.56 5.51
N ARG A 34 -10.40 -7.50 5.27
CA ARG A 34 -11.10 -7.24 4.01
C ARG A 34 -10.27 -6.30 3.13
N LEU A 35 -9.95 -6.73 1.92
CA LEU A 35 -9.45 -5.84 0.86
C LEU A 35 -10.61 -5.13 0.17
N THR A 36 -11.70 -5.86 -0.09
CA THR A 36 -12.96 -5.32 -0.65
C THR A 36 -14.14 -5.96 0.07
N LYS A 37 -15.37 -5.75 -0.40
CA LYS A 37 -16.53 -6.49 0.12
C LYS A 37 -16.40 -8.02 -0.06
N ASN A 38 -15.79 -8.46 -1.16
CA ASN A 38 -15.77 -9.87 -1.55
C ASN A 38 -14.37 -10.49 -1.55
N ILE A 39 -13.32 -9.70 -1.31
CA ILE A 39 -11.94 -10.18 -1.23
C ILE A 39 -11.43 -10.01 0.19
N LYS A 40 -10.99 -11.12 0.78
CA LYS A 40 -10.28 -11.17 2.06
C LYS A 40 -8.78 -11.38 1.82
N LEU A 41 -7.97 -10.92 2.77
CA LEU A 41 -6.54 -11.22 2.85
C LEU A 41 -6.28 -11.98 4.16
N SER A 42 -5.34 -12.92 4.17
CA SER A 42 -4.90 -13.58 5.42
C SER A 42 -3.93 -12.70 6.22
N ILE A 43 -3.26 -11.75 5.57
CA ILE A 43 -2.48 -10.69 6.21
C ILE A 43 -2.79 -9.32 5.60
N PRO A 44 -2.74 -8.21 6.36
CA PRO A 44 -3.17 -6.89 5.92
C PRO A 44 -2.11 -6.16 5.06
N LEU A 45 -1.40 -6.86 4.18
CA LEU A 45 -0.32 -6.31 3.36
C LEU A 45 -0.65 -6.33 1.87
N VAL A 46 -0.47 -5.18 1.23
CA VAL A 46 -0.60 -4.98 -0.22
C VAL A 46 0.71 -4.41 -0.76
N SER A 47 1.24 -4.94 -1.86
CA SER A 47 2.44 -4.36 -2.47
C SER A 47 2.09 -3.21 -3.43
N ALA A 48 2.90 -2.15 -3.42
CA ALA A 48 2.63 -0.95 -4.21
C ALA A 48 2.74 -1.17 -5.72
N ALA A 49 1.86 -0.53 -6.48
CA ALA A 49 1.84 -0.55 -7.95
C ALA A 49 2.95 0.31 -8.58
N MET A 50 4.20 -0.07 -8.34
CA MET A 50 5.39 0.65 -8.79
C MET A 50 6.30 -0.27 -9.58
N ASP A 51 6.96 0.29 -10.60
CA ASP A 51 7.84 -0.47 -11.50
C ASP A 51 9.16 -0.95 -10.87
N THR A 52 9.48 -0.47 -9.67
CA THR A 52 10.57 -0.98 -8.83
C THR A 52 10.06 -1.78 -7.63
N VAL A 53 8.78 -2.18 -7.61
CA VAL A 53 8.20 -2.95 -6.50
C VAL A 53 7.45 -4.18 -7.01
N THR A 54 6.43 -4.04 -7.86
CA THR A 54 5.50 -5.16 -8.10
C THR A 54 5.32 -5.50 -9.58
N GLU A 55 6.01 -6.56 -9.98
CA GLU A 55 5.66 -7.40 -11.14
C GLU A 55 5.24 -8.80 -10.63
N SER A 56 5.04 -9.76 -11.53
CA SER A 56 4.56 -11.12 -11.19
C SER A 56 5.38 -11.78 -10.09
N ARG A 57 6.71 -11.66 -10.11
CA ARG A 57 7.59 -12.34 -9.15
C ARG A 57 7.29 -11.94 -7.70
N LEU A 58 7.17 -10.64 -7.43
CA LEU A 58 6.78 -10.15 -6.10
C LEU A 58 5.29 -10.42 -5.80
N ALA A 59 4.40 -10.25 -6.79
CA ALA A 59 2.97 -10.49 -6.61
C ALA A 59 2.67 -11.96 -6.22
N ILE A 60 3.38 -12.92 -6.82
CA ILE A 60 3.33 -14.34 -6.46
C ILE A 60 3.80 -14.54 -5.02
N ALA A 61 4.97 -14.00 -4.69
CA ALA A 61 5.56 -14.19 -3.37
C ALA A 61 4.67 -13.63 -2.24
N ILE A 62 4.12 -12.42 -2.39
CA ILE A 62 3.23 -11.83 -1.37
C ILE A 62 1.89 -12.56 -1.27
N ALA A 63 1.32 -13.02 -2.39
CA ALA A 63 0.08 -13.79 -2.39
C ALA A 63 0.26 -15.16 -1.71
N GLN A 64 1.44 -15.77 -1.85
CA GLN A 64 1.82 -16.99 -1.12
C GLN A 64 2.05 -16.78 0.39
N MET A 65 2.00 -15.55 0.86
CA MET A 65 2.09 -15.20 2.28
C MET A 65 0.79 -14.64 2.84
N GLY A 66 -0.23 -14.51 1.99
CA GLY A 66 -1.58 -14.15 2.41
C GLY A 66 -1.92 -12.69 2.14
N GLY A 67 -0.97 -11.92 1.63
CA GLY A 67 -1.19 -10.56 1.16
C GLY A 67 -1.62 -10.57 -0.31
N VAL A 68 -1.40 -9.46 -1.01
CA VAL A 68 -1.64 -9.40 -2.46
C VAL A 68 -0.74 -8.37 -3.14
N GLY A 69 -0.40 -8.60 -4.40
CA GLY A 69 0.34 -7.65 -5.22
C GLY A 69 -0.52 -6.92 -6.23
N VAL A 70 -0.17 -5.66 -6.51
CA VAL A 70 -0.76 -4.86 -7.59
C VAL A 70 0.27 -4.62 -8.69
N ILE A 71 0.10 -5.25 -9.84
CA ILE A 71 0.98 -5.07 -11.01
C ILE A 71 0.90 -3.61 -11.48
N HIS A 72 2.04 -2.93 -11.59
CA HIS A 72 2.09 -1.55 -12.06
C HIS A 72 1.62 -1.39 -13.50
N LYS A 73 1.22 -0.17 -13.87
CA LYS A 73 0.72 0.14 -15.23
C LYS A 73 1.77 0.69 -16.20
N ASN A 74 3.03 0.82 -15.74
CA ASN A 74 4.16 1.33 -16.54
C ASN A 74 4.66 0.25 -17.53
N LEU A 75 3.72 -0.33 -18.26
CA LEU A 75 3.82 -1.47 -19.16
C LEU A 75 2.81 -1.26 -20.29
N SER A 76 3.07 -1.85 -21.46
CA SER A 76 2.02 -2.01 -22.46
C SER A 76 0.86 -2.83 -21.87
N ILE A 77 -0.34 -2.71 -22.46
CA ILE A 77 -1.51 -3.49 -22.03
C ILE A 77 -1.18 -4.99 -22.05
N GLU A 78 -0.52 -5.44 -23.12
CA GLU A 78 -0.10 -6.83 -23.32
C GLU A 78 0.88 -7.32 -22.23
N SER A 79 1.92 -6.53 -21.94
CA SER A 79 2.91 -6.90 -20.92
C SER A 79 2.29 -6.94 -19.52
N GLN A 80 1.41 -5.99 -19.19
CA GLN A 80 0.69 -6.01 -17.91
C GLN A 80 -0.21 -7.25 -17.78
N CYS A 81 -0.90 -7.62 -18.87
CA CYS A 81 -1.70 -8.84 -18.94
C CYS A 81 -0.84 -10.10 -18.78
N LEU A 82 0.36 -10.12 -19.37
CA LEU A 82 1.30 -11.23 -19.23
C LEU A 82 1.77 -11.39 -17.77
N GLU A 83 2.06 -10.28 -17.07
CA GLU A 83 2.39 -10.33 -15.65
C GLU A 83 1.24 -10.90 -14.82
N VAL A 84 -0.01 -10.50 -15.09
CA VAL A 84 -1.19 -11.10 -14.43
C VAL A 84 -1.26 -12.60 -14.70
N LYS A 85 -1.16 -13.04 -15.96
CA LYS A 85 -1.19 -14.46 -16.34
C LYS A 85 -0.11 -15.27 -15.63
N LYS A 86 1.12 -14.76 -15.56
CA LYS A 86 2.21 -15.41 -14.81
C LYS A 86 1.85 -15.69 -13.35
N VAL A 87 1.07 -14.82 -12.70
CA VAL A 87 0.57 -15.06 -11.33
C VAL A 87 -0.52 -16.12 -11.33
N LYS A 88 -1.50 -16.02 -12.23
CA LYS A 88 -2.64 -16.97 -12.31
C LYS A 88 -2.21 -18.39 -12.69
N ASP A 89 -1.15 -18.52 -13.48
CA ASP A 89 -0.61 -19.79 -13.96
C ASP A 89 0.34 -20.47 -12.96
N GLN A 90 0.62 -19.85 -11.81
CA GLN A 90 1.48 -20.46 -10.80
C GLN A 90 0.86 -21.75 -10.26
N LYS A 91 1.59 -22.85 -10.41
CA LYS A 91 1.26 -24.12 -9.78
C LYS A 91 1.71 -24.08 -8.33
N ILE A 92 0.76 -24.11 -7.40
CA ILE A 92 1.09 -24.27 -5.99
C ILE A 92 1.32 -25.76 -5.76
N LEU A 93 2.59 -26.13 -5.54
CA LEU A 93 2.95 -27.48 -5.13
C LEU A 93 2.45 -27.67 -3.69
N SER A 94 1.56 -28.65 -3.49
CA SER A 94 0.98 -29.04 -2.20
C SER A 94 2.00 -29.51 -1.14
N ASP A 95 3.27 -29.67 -1.52
CA ASP A 95 4.33 -30.29 -0.71
C ASP A 95 5.22 -29.27 0.03
N LEU A 96 5.01 -27.97 -0.17
CA LEU A 96 5.57 -26.98 0.74
C LEU A 96 4.70 -27.02 1.99
N GLY A 97 5.22 -27.54 3.11
CA GLY A 97 4.57 -27.61 4.43
C GLY A 97 4.18 -26.25 5.05
N ARG A 98 3.73 -25.30 4.24
CA ARG A 98 3.08 -24.05 4.59
C ARG A 98 1.61 -24.35 4.86
N GLU A 99 1.07 -23.78 5.92
CA GLU A 99 -0.36 -23.83 6.17
C GLU A 99 -1.09 -23.16 4.99
N LEU A 100 -1.99 -23.89 4.33
CA LEU A 100 -2.82 -23.37 3.23
C LEU A 100 -3.57 -22.08 3.61
N ASN A 101 -3.83 -21.86 4.90
CA ASN A 101 -4.46 -20.67 5.46
C ASN A 101 -3.65 -19.37 5.24
N ALA A 102 -2.34 -19.50 5.01
CA ALA A 102 -1.46 -18.37 4.70
C ALA A 102 -1.46 -18.00 3.22
N LEU A 103 -2.18 -18.70 2.34
CA LEU A 103 -2.20 -18.42 0.90
C LEU A 103 -3.44 -17.60 0.53
N ASN A 104 -3.26 -16.62 -0.36
CA ASN A 104 -4.38 -15.83 -0.85
C ASN A 104 -4.85 -16.30 -2.23
N PHE A 105 -5.94 -17.07 -2.22
CA PHE A 105 -6.52 -17.68 -3.41
C PHE A 105 -7.82 -17.01 -3.86
N ASP A 106 -8.03 -17.04 -5.17
CA ASP A 106 -9.33 -16.83 -5.81
C ASP A 106 -10.26 -18.04 -5.60
N TYR A 107 -11.49 -17.94 -6.12
CA TYR A 107 -12.50 -18.99 -5.99
C TYR A 107 -12.17 -20.27 -6.77
N GLN A 108 -11.16 -20.25 -7.64
CA GLN A 108 -10.68 -21.39 -8.42
C GLN A 108 -9.38 -21.99 -7.83
N GLY A 109 -8.92 -21.48 -6.68
CA GLY A 109 -7.70 -21.95 -6.03
C GLY A 109 -6.41 -21.42 -6.66
N ARG A 110 -6.46 -20.32 -7.41
CA ARG A 110 -5.28 -19.65 -8.00
C ARG A 110 -4.89 -18.43 -7.19
N LEU A 111 -3.61 -18.06 -7.18
CA LEU A 111 -3.16 -16.86 -6.45
C LEU A 111 -3.92 -15.61 -6.91
N ARG A 112 -4.28 -14.76 -5.95
CA ARG A 112 -4.90 -13.46 -6.26
C ARG A 112 -3.88 -12.45 -6.75
N VAL A 113 -4.28 -11.61 -7.69
CA VAL A 113 -3.47 -10.49 -8.18
C VAL A 113 -4.34 -9.31 -8.60
N GLY A 114 -3.91 -8.10 -8.25
CA GLY A 114 -4.48 -6.86 -8.75
C GLY A 114 -3.64 -6.26 -9.87
N ALA A 115 -4.23 -5.35 -10.63
CA ALA A 115 -3.51 -4.55 -11.62
C ALA A 115 -3.90 -3.08 -11.55
N ALA A 116 -2.90 -2.20 -11.68
CA ALA A 116 -3.11 -0.78 -11.67
C ALA A 116 -3.70 -0.27 -12.99
N LEU A 117 -4.59 0.71 -12.88
CA LEU A 117 -5.16 1.48 -13.97
C LEU A 117 -4.87 2.96 -13.75
N GLY A 118 -4.80 3.70 -14.86
CA GLY A 118 -4.76 5.16 -14.85
C GLY A 118 -6.07 5.75 -15.35
N VAL A 119 -6.07 7.03 -15.72
CA VAL A 119 -7.25 7.72 -16.28
C VAL A 119 -7.04 8.07 -17.77
N SER A 120 -6.12 7.38 -18.43
CA SER A 120 -5.83 7.61 -19.85
C SER A 120 -6.98 7.16 -20.76
N PRO A 121 -7.02 7.61 -22.02
CA PRO A 121 -8.01 7.15 -23.00
C PRO A 121 -8.04 5.63 -23.21
N GLU A 122 -6.94 4.94 -22.93
CA GLU A 122 -6.81 3.47 -23.03
C GLU A 122 -7.43 2.71 -21.85
N LEU A 123 -7.98 3.42 -20.85
CA LEU A 123 -8.51 2.82 -19.61
C LEU A 123 -9.42 1.61 -19.87
N MET A 124 -10.41 1.77 -20.73
CA MET A 124 -11.42 0.73 -20.96
C MET A 124 -10.85 -0.48 -21.71
N GLU A 125 -9.94 -0.25 -22.65
CA GLU A 125 -9.24 -1.32 -23.37
C GLU A 125 -8.36 -2.11 -22.42
N ARG A 126 -7.55 -1.41 -21.60
CA ARG A 126 -6.68 -2.02 -20.61
C ARG A 126 -7.48 -2.84 -19.58
N ALA A 127 -8.57 -2.29 -19.06
CA ALA A 127 -9.46 -2.98 -18.13
C ALA A 127 -10.02 -4.27 -18.76
N LYS A 128 -10.53 -4.21 -19.99
CA LYS A 128 -11.06 -5.38 -20.72
C LYS A 128 -10.00 -6.46 -20.92
N SER A 129 -8.78 -6.09 -21.31
CA SER A 129 -7.67 -7.03 -21.53
C SER A 129 -7.21 -7.69 -20.24
N LEU A 130 -7.18 -6.94 -19.13
CA LEU A 130 -6.85 -7.48 -17.81
C LEU A 130 -7.91 -8.45 -17.28
N ILE A 131 -9.20 -8.18 -17.52
CA ILE A 131 -10.29 -9.14 -17.22
C ILE A 131 -10.12 -10.42 -18.03
N SER A 132 -9.74 -10.29 -19.31
CA SER A 132 -9.48 -11.43 -20.19
C SER A 132 -8.25 -12.24 -19.74
N SER A 133 -7.41 -11.63 -18.91
CA SER A 133 -6.27 -12.27 -18.23
C SER A 133 -6.57 -12.66 -16.79
N GLU A 134 -7.83 -12.55 -16.37
CA GLU A 134 -8.35 -13.01 -15.09
C GLU A 134 -7.75 -12.29 -13.86
N VAL A 135 -7.54 -10.98 -13.99
CA VAL A 135 -7.23 -10.12 -12.84
C VAL A 135 -8.34 -10.18 -11.79
N ASP A 136 -7.96 -10.20 -10.51
CA ASP A 136 -8.92 -10.33 -9.40
C ASP A 136 -9.58 -9.01 -9.00
N PHE A 137 -8.88 -7.88 -9.19
CA PHE A 137 -9.38 -6.54 -8.92
C PHE A 137 -8.56 -5.47 -9.64
N PHE A 138 -9.18 -4.31 -9.85
CA PHE A 138 -8.51 -3.14 -10.37
C PHE A 138 -8.02 -2.22 -9.25
N CYS A 139 -6.94 -1.50 -9.51
CA CYS A 139 -6.47 -0.40 -8.67
C CYS A 139 -6.34 0.86 -9.52
N LEU A 140 -7.37 1.71 -9.53
CA LEU A 140 -7.32 3.03 -10.18
C LEU A 140 -6.47 3.97 -9.32
N ASP A 141 -5.24 4.22 -9.78
CA ASP A 141 -4.17 4.83 -9.00
C ASP A 141 -3.80 6.21 -9.56
N SER A 142 -4.21 7.27 -8.86
CA SER A 142 -3.97 8.68 -9.19
C SER A 142 -3.34 9.43 -8.03
N SER A 143 -2.54 10.47 -8.31
CA SER A 143 -2.05 11.40 -7.27
C SER A 143 -3.17 12.27 -6.69
N HIS A 144 -4.33 12.38 -7.37
CA HIS A 144 -5.49 13.12 -6.88
C HIS A 144 -6.80 12.44 -7.28
N GLY A 145 -7.23 11.49 -6.44
CA GLY A 145 -8.44 10.71 -6.66
C GLY A 145 -9.72 11.55 -6.62
N HIS A 146 -9.76 12.62 -5.83
CA HIS A 146 -10.93 13.51 -5.72
C HIS A 146 -11.02 14.51 -6.90
N SER A 147 -10.89 14.00 -8.13
CA SER A 147 -10.95 14.76 -9.36
C SER A 147 -12.07 14.24 -10.26
N LEU A 148 -12.61 15.10 -11.14
CA LEU A 148 -13.70 14.74 -12.04
C LEU A 148 -13.33 13.55 -12.95
N GLY A 149 -12.12 13.54 -13.50
CA GLY A 149 -11.64 12.47 -14.37
C GLY A 149 -11.63 11.12 -13.66
N VAL A 150 -11.07 11.06 -12.45
CA VAL A 150 -11.03 9.83 -11.65
C VAL A 150 -12.45 9.38 -11.26
N ILE A 151 -13.30 10.29 -10.79
CA ILE A 151 -14.69 9.96 -10.41
C ILE A 151 -15.47 9.41 -11.60
N GLN A 152 -15.31 10.01 -12.79
CA GLN A 152 -15.97 9.52 -13.99
C GLN A 152 -15.42 8.15 -14.41
N SER A 153 -14.10 7.96 -14.37
CA SER A 153 -13.47 6.66 -14.64
C SER A 153 -13.98 5.56 -13.71
N ILE A 154 -14.22 5.84 -12.42
CA ILE A 154 -14.81 4.87 -11.50
C ILE A 154 -16.21 4.48 -11.97
N LYS A 155 -17.06 5.47 -12.29
CA LYS A 155 -18.43 5.22 -12.76
C LYS A 155 -18.43 4.38 -14.04
N ASP A 156 -17.60 4.75 -15.02
CA ASP A 156 -17.52 4.05 -16.30
C ASP A 156 -17.05 2.60 -16.13
N LEU A 157 -16.04 2.37 -15.27
CA LEU A 157 -15.56 1.02 -14.95
C LEU A 157 -16.63 0.20 -14.23
N LYS A 158 -17.35 0.78 -13.27
CA LYS A 158 -18.40 0.06 -12.52
C LYS A 158 -19.66 -0.18 -13.35
N GLU A 159 -20.00 0.71 -14.28
CA GLU A 159 -21.08 0.50 -15.24
C GLU A 159 -20.74 -0.65 -16.20
N LYS A 160 -19.51 -0.67 -16.75
CA LYS A 160 -19.12 -1.66 -17.75
C LYS A 160 -18.72 -3.01 -17.16
N PHE A 161 -18.08 -3.01 -16.00
CA PHE A 161 -17.50 -4.18 -15.34
C PHE A 161 -17.92 -4.27 -13.86
N PRO A 162 -19.22 -4.32 -13.55
CA PRO A 162 -19.74 -4.20 -12.18
C PRO A 162 -19.23 -5.30 -11.24
N SER A 163 -18.91 -6.47 -11.78
CA SER A 163 -18.46 -7.65 -11.03
C SER A 163 -17.00 -7.59 -10.60
N VAL A 164 -16.17 -6.74 -11.22
CA VAL A 164 -14.75 -6.63 -10.88
C VAL A 164 -14.61 -5.63 -9.72
N PRO A 165 -14.02 -6.04 -8.58
CA PRO A 165 -13.77 -5.11 -7.49
C PRO A 165 -12.80 -4.01 -7.91
N LEU A 166 -13.07 -2.77 -7.47
CA LEU A 166 -12.29 -1.60 -7.82
C LEU A 166 -11.77 -0.89 -6.57
N ILE A 167 -10.45 -0.93 -6.37
CA ILE A 167 -9.74 -0.06 -5.44
C ILE A 167 -9.54 1.29 -6.14
N ALA A 168 -9.85 2.40 -5.48
CA ALA A 168 -9.66 3.73 -6.05
C ALA A 168 -8.95 4.68 -5.07
N GLY A 169 -8.07 5.51 -5.61
CA GLY A 169 -7.38 6.54 -4.85
C GLY A 169 -6.41 7.38 -5.69
N ASN A 170 -5.61 8.24 -5.08
CA ASN A 170 -5.54 8.45 -3.63
C ASN A 170 -6.40 9.61 -3.16
N VAL A 171 -6.84 9.52 -1.91
CA VAL A 171 -7.51 10.59 -1.19
C VAL A 171 -6.86 10.77 0.18
N ALA A 172 -7.15 11.87 0.85
CA ALA A 172 -6.65 12.14 2.20
C ALA A 172 -7.70 12.77 3.13
N THR A 173 -8.95 12.92 2.65
CA THR A 173 -10.03 13.57 3.40
C THR A 173 -11.28 12.71 3.37
N TYR A 174 -12.19 12.98 4.31
CA TYR A 174 -13.52 12.38 4.36
C TYR A 174 -14.29 12.57 3.05
N GLU A 175 -14.32 13.79 2.51
CA GLU A 175 -15.07 14.14 1.29
C GLU A 175 -14.51 13.41 0.08
N GLY A 176 -13.18 13.33 -0.03
CA GLY A 176 -12.54 12.58 -1.10
C GLY A 176 -12.91 11.10 -1.05
N ALA A 177 -12.80 10.48 0.12
CA ALA A 177 -13.19 9.07 0.29
C ALA A 177 -14.68 8.86 -0.04
N LYS A 178 -15.55 9.71 0.50
CA LYS A 178 -17.00 9.67 0.23
C LYS A 178 -17.29 9.80 -1.27
N ALA A 179 -16.64 10.73 -1.97
CA ALA A 179 -16.85 10.93 -3.40
C ALA A 179 -16.48 9.69 -4.23
N LEU A 180 -15.40 8.99 -3.87
CA LEU A 180 -15.02 7.75 -4.56
C LEU A 180 -15.96 6.59 -4.22
N ILE A 181 -16.41 6.48 -2.97
CA ILE A 181 -17.40 5.48 -2.56
C ILE A 181 -18.72 5.71 -3.31
N ASP A 182 -19.22 6.94 -3.34
CA ASP A 182 -20.45 7.32 -4.04
C ASP A 182 -20.34 7.08 -5.56
N ALA A 183 -19.13 7.15 -6.13
CA ALA A 183 -18.88 6.81 -7.52
C ALA A 183 -18.87 5.29 -7.79
N GLY A 184 -18.73 4.46 -6.74
CA GLY A 184 -18.81 2.99 -6.82
C GLY A 184 -17.52 2.24 -6.48
N ALA A 185 -16.51 2.90 -5.88
CA ALA A 185 -15.29 2.22 -5.44
C ALA A 185 -15.60 1.18 -4.34
N ASP A 186 -14.99 0.00 -4.46
CA ASP A 186 -15.15 -1.13 -3.52
C ASP A 186 -14.11 -1.11 -2.38
N CYS A 187 -13.12 -0.22 -2.47
CA CYS A 187 -12.09 0.04 -1.47
C CYS A 187 -11.40 1.38 -1.74
N ILE A 188 -11.06 2.12 -0.68
CA ILE A 188 -10.41 3.43 -0.79
C ILE A 188 -8.93 3.35 -0.46
N LYS A 189 -8.07 3.89 -1.34
CA LYS A 189 -6.64 4.03 -1.10
C LYS A 189 -6.32 5.43 -0.56
N ILE A 190 -5.72 5.49 0.63
CA ILE A 190 -5.56 6.72 1.41
C ILE A 190 -4.08 7.11 1.50
N GLY A 191 -3.74 8.29 1.01
CA GLY A 191 -2.41 8.89 1.20
C GLY A 191 -2.03 9.86 0.10
N ILE A 192 -1.79 11.13 0.46
CA ILE A 192 -1.32 12.17 -0.46
C ILE A 192 0.00 12.74 0.05
N GLY A 193 1.07 12.40 -0.66
CA GLY A 193 2.44 12.81 -0.36
C GLY A 193 3.19 12.14 0.82
N PRO A 194 2.76 11.03 1.46
CA PRO A 194 3.51 10.44 2.57
C PRO A 194 4.66 9.51 2.12
N GLY A 195 4.72 9.13 0.83
CA GLY A 195 5.70 8.16 0.34
C GLY A 195 7.15 8.64 0.50
N SER A 196 8.07 7.73 0.83
CA SER A 196 9.49 8.02 1.11
C SER A 196 10.28 8.65 -0.03
N ILE A 197 9.75 8.54 -1.24
CA ILE A 197 10.30 8.96 -2.54
C ILE A 197 9.42 10.01 -3.22
N CYS A 198 8.38 10.48 -2.52
CA CYS A 198 7.42 11.44 -3.04
C CYS A 198 7.83 12.85 -2.63
N THR A 199 7.76 13.78 -3.58
CA THR A 199 8.03 15.21 -3.35
C THR A 199 6.79 16.08 -3.53
N THR A 200 5.60 15.48 -3.78
CA THR A 200 4.32 16.19 -3.97
C THR A 200 4.10 17.31 -2.96
N ARG A 201 4.31 17.06 -1.65
CA ARG A 201 4.07 18.09 -0.62
C ARG A 201 4.98 19.31 -0.77
N VAL A 202 6.24 19.08 -1.13
CA VAL A 202 7.24 20.14 -1.31
C VAL A 202 6.99 20.89 -2.62
N VAL A 203 6.69 20.15 -3.69
CA VAL A 203 6.53 20.71 -5.04
C VAL A 203 5.21 21.46 -5.20
N THR A 204 4.12 20.92 -4.64
CA THR A 204 2.76 21.45 -4.84
C THR A 204 2.21 22.21 -3.64
N GLY A 205 2.80 22.02 -2.45
CA GLY A 205 2.24 22.51 -1.18
C GLY A 205 1.03 21.70 -0.67
N ALA A 206 0.58 20.66 -1.38
CA ALA A 206 -0.60 19.89 -1.04
C ALA A 206 -0.26 18.52 -0.41
N GLY A 207 -1.01 18.15 0.61
CA GLY A 207 -0.93 16.82 1.25
C GLY A 207 -1.51 16.82 2.66
N MET A 208 -1.54 15.63 3.27
CA MET A 208 -2.05 15.44 4.63
C MET A 208 -1.13 14.49 5.40
N PRO A 209 -0.70 14.81 6.63
CA PRO A 209 -0.05 13.86 7.53
C PRO A 209 -0.84 12.54 7.63
N GLN A 210 -0.12 11.42 7.50
CA GLN A 210 -0.74 10.16 7.06
C GLN A 210 -1.69 9.55 8.10
N LEU A 211 -1.34 9.63 9.39
CA LEU A 211 -2.21 9.12 10.44
C LEU A 211 -3.56 9.84 10.45
N THR A 212 -3.55 11.18 10.30
CA THR A 212 -4.80 11.96 10.19
C THR A 212 -5.54 11.69 8.90
N ALA A 213 -4.84 11.53 7.77
CA ALA A 213 -5.47 11.17 6.50
C ALA A 213 -6.25 9.85 6.62
N ILE A 214 -5.67 8.83 7.27
CA ILE A 214 -6.32 7.55 7.55
C ILE A 214 -7.52 7.75 8.47
N ALA A 215 -7.33 8.44 9.60
CA ALA A 215 -8.39 8.65 10.59
C ALA A 215 -9.59 9.42 10.01
N GLU A 216 -9.38 10.40 9.13
CA GLU A 216 -10.46 11.16 8.49
C GLU A 216 -11.14 10.39 7.36
N ALA A 217 -10.37 9.88 6.39
CA ALA A 217 -10.93 9.17 5.23
C ALA A 217 -11.62 7.85 5.62
N SER A 218 -11.13 7.15 6.65
CA SER A 218 -11.73 5.91 7.14
C SER A 218 -13.12 6.10 7.75
N LYS A 219 -13.49 7.32 8.18
CA LYS A 219 -14.87 7.61 8.67
C LYS A 219 -15.90 7.33 7.57
N ALA A 220 -15.71 7.90 6.37
CA ALA A 220 -16.57 7.65 5.22
C ALA A 220 -16.63 6.16 4.84
N CYS A 221 -15.47 5.49 4.93
CA CYS A 221 -15.33 4.07 4.66
C CYS A 221 -16.19 3.23 5.63
N ARG A 222 -16.11 3.50 6.94
CA ARG A 222 -16.91 2.82 7.98
C ARG A 222 -18.40 3.05 7.84
N GLU A 223 -18.83 4.29 7.58
CA GLU A 223 -20.26 4.62 7.37
C GLU A 223 -20.90 3.80 6.24
N LYS A 224 -20.10 3.43 5.24
CA LYS A 224 -20.53 2.66 4.07
C LYS A 224 -20.08 1.21 4.07
N GLN A 225 -19.41 0.75 5.14
CA GLN A 225 -18.82 -0.59 5.25
C GLN A 225 -17.89 -0.98 4.08
N ILE A 226 -17.21 0.03 3.52
CA ILE A 226 -16.18 -0.11 2.48
C ILE A 226 -14.82 -0.14 3.17
N PRO A 227 -13.94 -1.11 2.88
CA PRO A 227 -12.60 -1.12 3.46
C PRO A 227 -11.68 -0.06 2.86
N CYS A 228 -10.57 0.22 3.54
CA CYS A 228 -9.55 1.13 3.04
C CYS A 228 -8.11 0.65 3.26
N ILE A 229 -7.20 1.22 2.47
CA ILE A 229 -5.77 0.92 2.43
C ILE A 229 -5.00 2.18 2.82
N ALA A 230 -4.15 2.10 3.84
CA ALA A 230 -3.17 3.15 4.12
C ALA A 230 -1.96 3.01 3.19
N ASP A 231 -1.74 3.98 2.32
CA ASP A 231 -0.73 3.95 1.27
C ASP A 231 0.37 5.00 1.47
N GLY A 232 1.57 4.52 1.80
CA GLY A 232 2.79 5.33 1.95
C GLY A 232 3.08 5.82 3.38
N GLY A 233 4.33 6.23 3.60
CA GLY A 233 4.83 6.75 4.89
C GLY A 233 5.20 5.70 5.94
N ILE A 234 5.00 4.41 5.65
CA ILE A 234 5.30 3.30 6.57
C ILE A 234 6.78 2.93 6.49
N LYS A 235 7.48 3.05 7.62
CA LYS A 235 8.93 2.82 7.71
C LYS A 235 9.29 1.55 8.46
N CYS A 236 8.39 1.07 9.32
CA CYS A 236 8.60 -0.12 10.15
C CYS A 236 7.27 -0.83 10.44
N SER A 237 7.34 -1.99 11.12
CA SER A 237 6.16 -2.74 11.54
C SER A 237 5.26 -1.97 12.52
N GLY A 238 5.84 -1.11 13.37
CA GLY A 238 5.08 -0.24 14.28
C GLY A 238 4.19 0.76 13.53
N ASP A 239 4.63 1.27 12.37
CA ASP A 239 3.81 2.15 11.54
C ASP A 239 2.63 1.40 10.91
N ILE A 240 2.76 0.09 10.62
CA ILE A 240 1.65 -0.77 10.20
C ILE A 240 0.61 -0.85 11.31
N SER A 241 1.06 -1.11 12.55
CA SER A 241 0.18 -1.14 13.72
C SER A 241 -0.59 0.16 13.89
N LYS A 242 0.11 1.31 13.79
CA LYS A 242 -0.52 2.64 13.89
C LYS A 242 -1.49 2.91 12.74
N ALA A 243 -1.15 2.51 11.51
CA ALA A 243 -2.03 2.69 10.36
C ALA A 243 -3.34 1.90 10.48
N ILE A 244 -3.27 0.64 10.91
CA ILE A 244 -4.46 -0.19 11.10
C ILE A 244 -5.30 0.35 12.26
N ALA A 245 -4.69 0.61 13.42
CA ALA A 245 -5.38 1.20 14.56
C ALA A 245 -6.00 2.58 14.27
N ALA A 246 -5.48 3.33 13.29
CA ALA A 246 -6.09 4.59 12.85
C ALA A 246 -7.33 4.41 11.95
N GLY A 247 -7.64 3.18 11.52
CA GLY A 247 -8.85 2.84 10.78
C GLY A 247 -8.64 2.17 9.42
N ALA A 248 -7.40 1.86 9.02
CA ALA A 248 -7.14 1.13 7.78
C ALA A 248 -7.36 -0.38 7.94
N ASN A 249 -7.93 -1.03 6.93
CA ASN A 249 -8.07 -2.50 6.92
C ASN A 249 -6.77 -3.19 6.47
N SER A 250 -5.98 -2.51 5.65
CA SER A 250 -4.69 -2.99 5.17
C SER A 250 -3.73 -1.83 4.86
N VAL A 251 -2.46 -2.16 4.62
CA VAL A 251 -1.43 -1.19 4.27
C VAL A 251 -0.81 -1.52 2.91
N MET A 252 -0.51 -0.48 2.12
CA MET A 252 0.24 -0.60 0.87
C MET A 252 1.69 -0.20 1.08
N LEU A 253 2.62 -1.11 0.75
CA LEU A 253 4.05 -0.96 1.01
C LEU A 253 4.86 -0.86 -0.28
N GLY A 254 5.66 0.20 -0.38
CA GLY A 254 6.65 0.44 -1.44
C GLY A 254 8.07 0.12 -0.96
N GLY A 255 8.74 1.09 -0.32
CA GLY A 255 10.17 1.02 0.02
C GLY A 255 10.60 -0.17 0.89
N LEU A 256 9.69 -0.67 1.75
CA LEU A 256 9.92 -1.89 2.54
C LEU A 256 10.04 -3.14 1.65
N PHE A 257 9.41 -3.16 0.47
CA PHE A 257 9.46 -4.26 -0.48
C PHE A 257 10.41 -4.02 -1.68
N ALA A 258 10.71 -2.76 -2.01
CA ALA A 258 11.55 -2.41 -3.16
C ALA A 258 12.96 -3.04 -3.15
N GLY A 259 13.52 -3.30 -1.96
CA GLY A 259 14.86 -3.89 -1.79
C GLY A 259 14.87 -5.42 -1.75
N THR A 260 13.74 -6.09 -1.90
CA THR A 260 13.66 -7.56 -1.80
C THR A 260 14.18 -8.24 -3.05
N GLU A 261 14.54 -9.52 -2.93
CA GLU A 261 14.92 -10.35 -4.07
C GLU A 261 13.85 -10.30 -5.16
N GLU A 262 12.58 -10.44 -4.79
CA GLU A 262 11.45 -10.61 -5.70
C GLU A 262 11.02 -9.32 -6.41
N SER A 263 11.36 -8.13 -5.91
CA SER A 263 11.05 -6.87 -6.59
C SER A 263 11.76 -6.78 -7.96
N PRO A 264 11.26 -5.96 -8.91
CA PRO A 264 11.92 -5.73 -10.18
C PRO A 264 13.33 -5.12 -10.05
N GLY A 265 14.14 -5.29 -11.08
CA GLY A 265 15.51 -4.79 -11.16
C GLY A 265 16.56 -5.67 -10.47
N ASP A 266 17.80 -5.54 -10.92
CA ASP A 266 18.94 -6.30 -10.40
C ASP A 266 19.51 -5.68 -9.11
N ALA A 267 20.11 -6.54 -8.29
CA ALA A 267 20.89 -6.10 -7.14
C ALA A 267 22.24 -5.55 -7.61
N ILE A 268 22.58 -4.35 -7.16
CA ILE A 268 23.83 -3.66 -7.51
C ILE A 268 24.69 -3.57 -6.25
N THR A 269 25.93 -4.04 -6.34
CA THR A 269 26.90 -3.92 -5.24
C THR A 269 27.76 -2.68 -5.45
N PHE A 270 27.76 -1.79 -4.45
CA PHE A 270 28.55 -0.56 -4.42
C PHE A 270 29.21 -0.41 -3.05
N GLU A 271 30.52 -0.21 -3.03
CA GLU A 271 31.32 -0.05 -1.80
C GLU A 271 31.06 -1.14 -0.73
N GLY A 272 30.93 -2.39 -1.18
CA GLY A 272 30.72 -3.54 -0.29
C GLY A 272 29.30 -3.68 0.27
N ARG A 273 28.36 -2.84 -0.16
CA ARG A 273 26.93 -2.93 0.18
C ARG A 273 26.09 -3.20 -1.07
N THR A 274 25.03 -3.99 -0.90
CA THR A 274 24.13 -4.35 -2.01
C THR A 274 22.84 -3.54 -1.92
N TYR A 275 22.41 -3.01 -3.07
CA TYR A 275 21.24 -2.14 -3.19
C TYR A 275 20.35 -2.57 -4.36
N LYS A 276 19.12 -2.08 -4.38
CA LYS A 276 18.23 -2.12 -5.55
C LYS A 276 17.71 -0.72 -5.87
N SER A 277 17.36 -0.49 -7.13
CA SER A 277 16.72 0.76 -7.54
C SER A 277 15.35 0.91 -6.90
N TYR A 278 15.01 2.14 -6.54
CA TYR A 278 13.69 2.50 -6.04
C TYR A 278 13.34 3.91 -6.47
N ARG A 279 12.23 4.08 -7.19
CA ARG A 279 11.86 5.38 -7.74
C ARG A 279 10.39 5.69 -7.60
N GLY A 280 10.08 6.98 -7.54
CA GLY A 280 8.71 7.46 -7.62
C GLY A 280 8.14 7.32 -9.01
N MET A 281 6.87 6.90 -9.08
CA MET A 281 6.13 6.95 -10.34
C MET A 281 5.99 8.40 -10.86
N GLY A 282 6.21 9.42 -10.00
CA GLY A 282 6.28 10.83 -10.39
C GLY A 282 7.69 11.32 -10.70
N SER A 283 8.68 10.43 -10.77
CA SER A 283 10.04 10.78 -11.19
C SER A 283 10.13 10.95 -12.70
N LEU A 284 11.17 11.65 -13.17
CA LEU A 284 11.36 11.86 -14.61
C LEU A 284 11.48 10.54 -15.38
N ALA A 285 12.27 9.57 -14.90
CA ALA A 285 12.43 8.29 -15.60
C ALA A 285 11.13 7.48 -15.62
N ALA A 286 10.37 7.44 -14.51
CA ALA A 286 9.11 6.72 -14.47
C ALA A 286 8.05 7.39 -15.37
N MET A 287 7.96 8.72 -15.35
CA MET A 287 7.00 9.48 -16.17
C MET A 287 7.30 9.35 -17.66
N LYS A 288 8.58 9.34 -18.06
CA LYS A 288 8.99 9.06 -19.45
C LYS A 288 8.54 7.69 -19.93
N ALA A 289 8.41 6.72 -19.03
CA ALA A 289 8.00 5.35 -19.34
C ALA A 289 6.47 5.13 -19.36
N GLY A 290 5.64 6.09 -18.95
CA GLY A 290 4.17 5.99 -19.07
C GLY A 290 3.33 6.28 -17.82
N SER A 291 3.86 6.99 -16.83
CA SER A 291 3.14 7.32 -15.58
C SER A 291 2.68 8.77 -15.45
N LYS A 292 2.72 9.56 -16.52
CA LYS A 292 2.34 10.99 -16.52
C LYS A 292 0.90 11.27 -16.10
N ASP A 293 -0.04 10.42 -16.53
CA ASP A 293 -1.48 10.51 -16.25
C ASP A 293 -1.82 10.39 -14.77
N ARG A 294 -0.98 9.66 -14.02
CA ARG A 294 -1.11 9.60 -12.58
C ARG A 294 -0.94 10.97 -11.92
N TYR A 295 -0.20 11.89 -12.55
CA TYR A 295 0.14 13.23 -12.06
C TYR A 295 -0.44 14.35 -12.93
N PHE A 296 -1.47 14.07 -13.74
CA PHE A 296 -2.17 15.05 -14.57
C PHE A 296 -1.26 15.81 -15.56
N GLN A 297 -0.21 15.13 -16.05
CA GLN A 297 0.79 15.71 -16.96
C GLN A 297 0.84 15.00 -18.33
N GLU A 298 -0.24 14.35 -18.78
CA GLU A 298 -0.24 13.58 -20.05
C GLU A 298 0.17 14.43 -21.26
N ASN A 299 -0.32 15.67 -21.31
CA ASN A 299 -0.14 16.60 -22.43
C ASN A 299 1.09 17.51 -22.28
N VAL A 300 2.00 17.19 -21.36
CA VAL A 300 3.21 17.99 -21.08
C VAL A 300 4.43 17.39 -21.77
N GLU A 301 5.16 18.24 -22.49
CA GLU A 301 6.45 17.89 -23.11
C GLU A 301 7.46 17.44 -22.06
N ILE A 302 8.30 16.46 -22.41
CA ILE A 302 9.21 15.80 -21.45
C ILE A 302 10.13 16.78 -20.73
N ASN A 303 10.62 17.80 -21.42
CA ASN A 303 11.50 18.84 -20.87
C ASN A 303 10.80 19.86 -19.96
N LYS A 304 9.46 19.85 -19.92
CA LYS A 304 8.62 20.74 -19.08
C LYS A 304 7.92 20.00 -17.95
N LEU A 305 8.17 18.69 -17.80
CA LEU A 305 7.62 17.91 -16.70
C LEU A 305 8.11 18.44 -15.36
N VAL A 306 7.19 18.56 -14.41
CA VAL A 306 7.51 18.90 -13.02
C VAL A 306 7.40 17.61 -12.19
N PRO A 307 8.52 16.98 -11.81
CA PRO A 307 8.50 15.70 -11.11
C PRO A 307 8.03 15.85 -9.66
N GLU A 308 7.19 14.92 -9.24
CA GLU A 308 6.67 14.79 -7.88
C GLU A 308 7.23 13.55 -7.16
N GLY A 309 8.32 13.00 -7.67
CA GLY A 309 9.09 11.95 -7.03
C GLY A 309 10.55 11.95 -7.44
N ILE A 310 11.36 11.26 -6.65
CA ILE A 310 12.81 11.11 -6.87
C ILE A 310 13.16 9.69 -7.32
N GLU A 311 14.39 9.55 -7.78
CA GLU A 311 15.03 8.26 -8.10
C GLU A 311 16.13 8.02 -7.09
N GLY A 312 16.14 6.83 -6.50
CA GLY A 312 17.11 6.48 -5.48
C GLY A 312 17.40 4.99 -5.46
N GLN A 313 18.07 4.58 -4.40
CA GLN A 313 18.41 3.18 -4.12
C GLN A 313 18.03 2.86 -2.69
N VAL A 314 17.67 1.60 -2.46
CA VAL A 314 17.41 1.07 -1.11
C VAL A 314 18.33 -0.11 -0.85
N PRO A 315 18.77 -0.32 0.41
CA PRO A 315 19.54 -1.51 0.76
C PRO A 315 18.79 -2.78 0.36
N PHE A 316 19.54 -3.78 -0.10
CA PHE A 316 19.04 -5.12 -0.37
C PHE A 316 18.56 -5.76 0.93
N LYS A 317 17.34 -6.32 0.92
CA LYS A 317 16.63 -6.80 2.10
C LYS A 317 16.51 -8.32 2.17
N GLY A 318 17.12 -9.05 1.23
CA GLY A 318 16.94 -10.49 1.10
C GLY A 318 15.55 -10.85 0.56
N LYS A 319 15.04 -12.01 0.95
CA LYS A 319 13.76 -12.54 0.46
C LYS A 319 12.58 -11.79 1.06
N LEU A 320 11.55 -11.56 0.26
CA LEU A 320 10.29 -10.96 0.70
C LEU A 320 9.69 -11.71 1.88
N ASN A 321 9.82 -13.05 1.88
CA ASN A 321 9.33 -13.90 2.97
C ASN A 321 9.87 -13.49 4.34
N ASP A 322 11.15 -13.18 4.42
CA ASP A 322 11.78 -12.84 5.70
C ASP A 322 11.33 -11.46 6.15
N VAL A 323 11.24 -10.51 5.21
CA VAL A 323 10.73 -9.15 5.46
C VAL A 323 9.28 -9.20 5.97
N VAL A 324 8.38 -9.89 5.27
CA VAL A 324 6.97 -9.99 5.67
C VAL A 324 6.82 -10.70 7.02
N THR A 325 7.61 -11.74 7.30
CA THR A 325 7.60 -12.42 8.60
C THR A 325 7.91 -11.44 9.74
N GLN A 326 8.93 -10.59 9.57
CA GLN A 326 9.27 -9.55 10.55
C GLN A 326 8.16 -8.50 10.71
N LEU A 327 7.56 -8.06 9.61
CA LEU A 327 6.48 -7.07 9.63
C LEU A 327 5.24 -7.58 10.37
N ILE A 328 4.84 -8.82 10.07
CA ILE A 328 3.69 -9.47 10.69
C ILE A 328 3.94 -9.80 12.15
N GLY A 329 5.16 -10.22 12.51
CA GLY A 329 5.53 -10.40 13.92
C GLY A 329 5.38 -9.11 14.73
N GLY A 330 5.82 -7.98 14.18
CA GLY A 330 5.65 -6.67 14.81
C GLY A 330 4.18 -6.23 14.93
N LEU A 331 3.36 -6.50 13.91
CA LEU A 331 1.92 -6.23 13.98
C LEU A 331 1.24 -7.06 15.07
N ARG A 332 1.50 -8.38 15.13
CA ARG A 332 0.97 -9.26 16.19
C ARG A 332 1.38 -8.80 17.59
N ALA A 333 2.63 -8.37 17.76
CA ALA A 333 3.09 -7.82 19.03
C ALA A 333 2.33 -6.53 19.41
N GLY A 334 2.14 -5.61 18.46
CA GLY A 334 1.37 -4.38 18.66
C GLY A 334 -0.09 -4.64 19.02
N MET A 335 -0.75 -5.56 18.31
CA MET A 335 -2.12 -5.97 18.60
C MET A 335 -2.23 -6.64 19.97
N GLY A 336 -1.29 -7.52 20.31
CA GLY A 336 -1.23 -8.17 21.62
C GLY A 336 -1.08 -7.17 22.78
N LEU A 337 -0.22 -6.15 22.61
CA LEU A 337 -0.06 -5.06 23.59
C LEU A 337 -1.32 -4.19 23.73
N SER A 338 -2.10 -4.04 22.65
CA SER A 338 -3.36 -3.30 22.69
C SER A 338 -4.54 -4.11 23.24
N GLY A 339 -4.39 -5.43 23.39
CA GLY A 339 -5.49 -6.32 23.77
C GLY A 339 -6.44 -6.71 22.64
N SER A 340 -6.01 -6.63 21.38
CA SER A 340 -6.88 -6.85 20.22
C SER A 340 -6.69 -8.25 19.65
N ALA A 341 -7.77 -9.04 19.57
CA ALA A 341 -7.71 -10.42 19.10
C ALA A 341 -7.74 -10.53 17.56
N ASN A 342 -8.28 -9.51 16.88
CA ASN A 342 -8.36 -9.46 15.42
C ASN A 342 -8.23 -8.01 14.89
N ILE A 343 -8.19 -7.84 13.56
CA ILE A 343 -8.03 -6.53 12.91
C ILE A 343 -9.17 -5.55 13.22
N GLU A 344 -10.42 -6.03 13.30
CA GLU A 344 -11.59 -5.19 13.58
C GLU A 344 -11.58 -4.67 15.02
N ASP A 345 -11.22 -5.53 15.97
CA ASP A 345 -10.99 -5.13 17.37
C ASP A 345 -9.88 -4.07 17.43
N PHE A 346 -8.81 -4.27 16.68
CA PHE A 346 -7.67 -3.36 16.69
C PHE A 346 -8.02 -1.97 16.14
N ILE A 347 -8.86 -1.91 15.10
CA ILE A 347 -9.41 -0.64 14.56
C ILE A 347 -10.35 0.04 15.58
N SER A 348 -11.16 -0.75 16.29
CA SER A 348 -12.25 -0.23 17.12
C SER A 348 -11.84 0.14 18.54
N CYS A 349 -10.85 -0.55 19.10
CA CYS A 349 -10.51 -0.47 20.53
C CYS A 349 -9.17 0.21 20.81
N SER A 350 -8.29 0.35 19.80
CA SER A 350 -6.99 0.99 19.98
C SER A 350 -7.10 2.46 20.34
N ARG A 351 -6.17 2.92 21.17
CA ARG A 351 -6.06 4.32 21.57
C ARG A 351 -4.65 4.81 21.33
N PHE A 352 -4.53 6.09 21.00
CA PHE A 352 -3.26 6.76 20.82
C PHE A 352 -2.99 7.77 21.92
N VAL A 353 -1.71 7.99 22.21
CA VAL A 353 -1.22 9.17 22.92
C VAL A 353 -0.33 9.96 21.97
N GLN A 354 -0.53 11.28 21.92
CA GLN A 354 0.37 12.17 21.19
C GLN A 354 1.66 12.37 21.98
N ILE A 355 2.78 12.33 21.28
CA ILE A 355 4.11 12.50 21.86
C ILE A 355 4.80 13.74 21.27
N THR A 356 5.87 14.17 21.95
CA THR A 356 6.79 15.18 21.41
C THR A 356 7.98 14.50 20.75
N ASN A 357 8.85 15.27 20.08
CA ASN A 357 10.12 14.76 19.56
C ASN A 357 11.03 14.12 20.63
N ALA A 358 10.90 14.53 21.91
CA ALA A 358 11.64 13.88 22.99
C ALA A 358 11.13 12.44 23.21
N GLY A 359 9.81 12.23 23.18
CA GLY A 359 9.20 10.90 23.25
C GLY A 359 9.54 10.04 22.03
N LEU A 360 9.69 10.64 20.85
CA LEU A 360 10.14 9.90 19.67
C LEU A 360 11.59 9.41 19.84
N ARG A 361 12.49 10.27 20.34
CA ARG A 361 13.87 9.86 20.65
C ARG A 361 13.92 8.76 21.71
N GLU A 362 13.08 8.84 22.74
CA GLU A 362 12.93 7.79 23.77
C GLU A 362 12.40 6.48 23.18
N SER A 363 11.56 6.54 22.14
CA SER A 363 11.00 5.34 21.50
C SER A 363 12.03 4.53 20.70
N HIS A 364 13.10 5.18 20.22
CA HIS A 364 14.20 4.53 19.51
C HIS A 364 15.29 4.06 20.49
N ALA A 365 16.14 3.13 20.08
CA ALA A 365 17.32 2.81 20.89
C ALA A 365 18.20 4.07 21.06
N HIS A 366 18.46 4.47 22.31
CA HIS A 366 19.23 5.66 22.65
C HIS A 366 20.31 5.32 23.69
N ASP A 367 21.38 6.14 23.73
CA ASP A 367 22.49 6.04 24.68
C ASP A 367 23.27 4.70 24.66
N VAL A 368 23.30 4.02 23.50
CA VAL A 368 24.03 2.76 23.28
C VAL A 368 24.57 2.66 21.85
N ILE A 369 25.68 1.94 21.66
CA ILE A 369 26.22 1.60 20.34
C ILE A 369 25.67 0.23 19.92
N MET A 370 24.97 0.18 18.79
CA MET A 370 24.44 -1.06 18.24
C MET A 370 25.58 -1.99 17.79
N ALA A 371 25.74 -3.12 18.46
CA ALA A 371 26.77 -4.11 18.12
C ALA A 371 26.40 -4.98 16.91
N LYS A 372 25.09 -5.19 16.69
CA LYS A 372 24.55 -5.96 15.57
C LYS A 372 23.17 -5.42 15.20
N GLU A 373 22.93 -5.28 13.90
CA GLU A 373 21.64 -4.84 13.38
C GLU A 373 20.60 -5.96 13.52
N PRO A 374 19.48 -5.72 14.23
CA PRO A 374 18.38 -6.67 14.29
C PRO A 374 17.59 -6.69 12.98
N THR A 375 16.91 -7.80 12.69
CA THR A 375 16.22 -8.04 11.42
C THR A 375 15.03 -7.12 11.13
N ASN A 376 14.51 -6.43 12.15
CA ASN A 376 13.31 -5.59 12.09
C ASN A 376 13.56 -4.13 12.48
N TYR A 377 14.82 -3.75 12.73
CA TYR A 377 15.18 -2.39 13.13
C TYR A 377 16.54 -2.04 12.52
N GLY A 378 16.50 -1.27 11.44
CA GLY A 378 17.69 -0.81 10.74
C GLY A 378 17.82 0.70 10.75
N ASN A 379 19.00 1.19 10.38
CA ASN A 379 19.23 2.63 10.24
C ASN A 379 18.38 3.15 9.07
N ASN A 380 17.28 3.85 9.40
CA ASN A 380 16.48 4.62 8.45
C ASN A 380 17.21 5.90 8.06
#